data_AF-A0A9X2M7K3-F1
#
_entry.id   AF-A0A9X2M7K3-F1
#
_cell.length_a   1.000
_cell.length_b   1.000
_cell.length_c   1.000
_cell.angle_alpha   90.00
_cell.angle_beta   90.00
_cell.angle_gamma   90.00
#
_symmetry.space_group_name_H-M   'P 1'
#
loop_
_entity.id
_entity.type
_entity.pdbx_description
1 polymer ?
#
loop_
_entity_poly.entity_id
_entity_poly.type
_entity_poly.pdbx_seq_one_letter_code
_entity_poly.pdbx_strand_id
1 'polypeptide(L)'
;MGRGGTPYVEVVPREDNANGTRVKMMRPRRVYVGADLERLFADYLVHLAVRAANTGLEITSDSPLLVNLDRPPLLAALKEGTVRDKTAALRKKGIGPAGWTPHWFRHTHATALLLAGTPEWVVSRRLGHAHVQTTLDLYGWVREDEALRAAANWKSYAAAWQVTDARRTAPL
;
A
#
# COMPACT_ATOMS: atom_id res chain seq x y z
N MET A 1 -10.07 -18.00 -3.83
CA MET A 1 -9.82 -17.86 -2.38
C MET A 1 -8.96 -19.04 -1.91
N GLY A 2 -7.94 -18.78 -1.09
CA GLY A 2 -7.22 -19.78 -0.28
C GLY A 2 -6.20 -20.72 -0.96
N ARG A 3 -4.99 -20.25 -1.30
CA ARG A 3 -3.83 -21.12 -1.63
C ARG A 3 -2.80 -21.24 -0.49
N GLY A 4 -3.16 -20.91 0.76
CA GLY A 4 -2.27 -21.04 1.92
C GLY A 4 -1.13 -20.01 2.02
N GLY A 5 -1.03 -19.07 1.08
CA GLY A 5 -0.08 -17.95 1.14
C GLY A 5 -0.75 -16.62 1.55
N THR A 6 0.06 -15.64 1.97
CA THR A 6 -0.41 -14.28 2.25
C THR A 6 -1.08 -13.68 1.00
N PRO A 7 -2.33 -13.18 1.10
CA PRO A 7 -3.03 -12.63 -0.05
C PRO A 7 -2.30 -11.40 -0.59
N TYR A 8 -2.41 -11.18 -1.90
CA TYR A 8 -1.77 -10.04 -2.56
C TYR A 8 -2.58 -9.54 -3.76
N VAL A 9 -2.36 -8.28 -4.09
CA VAL A 9 -2.81 -7.66 -5.35
C VAL A 9 -1.60 -7.56 -6.28
N GLU A 10 -1.76 -8.03 -7.52
CA GLU A 10 -0.75 -7.87 -8.57
C GLU A 10 -1.09 -6.65 -9.42
N VAL A 11 -0.17 -5.69 -9.46
CA VAL A 11 -0.27 -4.52 -10.32
C VAL A 11 0.43 -4.83 -11.62
N VAL A 12 -0.36 -5.09 -12.66
CA VAL A 12 0.12 -5.44 -14.00
C VAL A 12 0.14 -4.18 -14.88
N PRO A 13 1.28 -3.83 -15.50
CA PRO A 13 1.35 -2.76 -16.48
C PRO A 13 0.49 -3.08 -17.70
N ARG A 14 -0.36 -2.13 -18.09
CA ARG A 14 -1.26 -2.22 -19.24
C ARG A 14 -1.28 -0.89 -19.97
N GLU A 15 -1.32 -0.94 -21.30
CA GLU A 15 -1.43 0.25 -22.16
C GLU A 15 -2.87 0.51 -22.62
N ASP A 16 -3.73 -0.50 -22.48
CA ASP A 16 -5.08 -0.61 -23.02
C ASP A 16 -6.17 -0.39 -21.95
N ASN A 17 -5.82 0.15 -20.78
CA ASN A 17 -6.80 0.40 -19.73
C ASN A 17 -7.88 1.38 -20.23
N ALA A 18 -9.15 0.95 -20.19
CA ALA A 18 -10.30 1.73 -20.68
C ALA A 18 -10.48 3.10 -20.00
N ASN A 19 -9.99 3.27 -18.77
CA ASN A 19 -10.00 4.54 -18.05
C ASN A 19 -8.73 5.38 -18.25
N GLY A 20 -7.83 4.97 -19.15
CA GLY A 20 -6.56 5.64 -19.44
C GLY A 20 -5.51 5.56 -18.32
N THR A 21 -5.79 4.85 -17.22
CA THR A 21 -4.85 4.77 -16.11
C THR A 21 -3.63 3.93 -16.49
N ARG A 22 -2.46 4.34 -15.99
CA ARG A 22 -1.19 3.65 -16.29
C ARG A 22 -0.38 3.47 -15.02
N VAL A 23 0.39 2.39 -14.99
CA VAL A 23 1.34 2.14 -13.91
C VAL A 23 2.56 3.05 -14.11
N LYS A 24 2.98 3.75 -13.05
CA LYS A 24 4.17 4.60 -13.08
C LYS A 24 5.37 3.80 -13.61
N MET A 25 6.02 4.32 -14.65
CA MET A 25 7.16 3.68 -15.33
C MET A 25 6.90 2.28 -15.89
N MET A 26 5.63 1.85 -16.04
CA MET A 26 5.25 0.50 -16.49
C MET A 26 5.92 -0.63 -15.68
N ARG A 27 6.18 -0.40 -14.39
CA ARG A 27 6.84 -1.39 -13.52
C ARG A 27 5.80 -2.24 -12.77
N PRO A 28 5.80 -3.57 -12.94
CA PRO A 28 4.90 -4.44 -12.18
C PRO A 28 5.28 -4.45 -10.70
N ARG A 29 4.29 -4.70 -9.83
CA ARG A 29 4.57 -4.96 -8.41
C ARG A 29 3.49 -5.81 -7.77
N ARG A 30 3.86 -6.54 -6.73
CA ARG A 30 2.93 -7.21 -5.82
C ARG A 30 2.78 -6.41 -4.55
N VAL A 31 1.54 -6.26 -4.10
CA VAL A 31 1.20 -5.63 -2.83
C VAL A 31 0.51 -6.68 -1.97
N TYR A 32 1.23 -7.20 -0.98
CA TYR A 32 0.63 -8.09 0.01
C TYR A 32 -0.40 -7.32 0.85
N VAL A 33 -1.53 -7.96 1.11
CA VAL A 33 -2.68 -7.40 1.82
C VAL A 33 -3.02 -8.25 3.04
N GLY A 34 -3.69 -7.66 4.01
CA GLY A 34 -4.19 -8.38 5.18
C GLY A 34 -5.53 -9.09 4.88
N ALA A 35 -5.88 -10.04 5.73
CA ALA A 35 -7.14 -10.78 5.64
C ALA A 35 -8.38 -9.87 5.71
N ASP A 36 -8.29 -8.74 6.42
CA ASP A 36 -9.41 -7.80 6.52
C ASP A 36 -9.71 -7.12 5.18
N LEU A 37 -8.67 -6.75 4.41
CA LEU A 37 -8.84 -6.20 3.08
C LEU A 37 -9.32 -7.28 2.10
N GLU A 38 -8.87 -8.52 2.24
CA GLU A 38 -9.39 -9.65 1.46
C GLU A 38 -10.90 -9.84 1.72
N ARG A 39 -11.34 -9.78 2.98
CA ARG A 39 -12.76 -9.86 3.36
C ARG A 39 -13.59 -8.72 2.76
N LEU A 40 -13.15 -7.47 2.92
CA LEU A 40 -13.81 -6.31 2.33
C LEU A 40 -13.91 -6.42 0.80
N PHE A 41 -12.87 -6.98 0.17
CA PHE A 41 -12.87 -7.19 -1.26
C PHE A 41 -13.82 -8.32 -1.69
N ALA A 42 -13.93 -9.40 -0.91
CA ALA A 42 -14.92 -10.44 -1.14
C ALA A 42 -16.35 -9.89 -1.07
N ASP A 43 -16.66 -9.07 -0.06
CA ASP A 43 -17.98 -8.41 0.06
C ASP A 43 -18.26 -7.50 -1.15
N TYR A 44 -17.25 -6.77 -1.61
CA TYR A 44 -17.34 -5.97 -2.82
C TYR A 44 -17.64 -6.82 -4.06
N LEU A 45 -16.96 -7.96 -4.24
CA LEU A 45 -17.20 -8.86 -5.36
C LEU A 45 -18.62 -9.44 -5.35
N VAL A 46 -19.17 -9.75 -4.18
CA VAL A 46 -20.56 -10.18 -4.03
C VAL A 46 -21.51 -9.06 -4.48
N HIS A 47 -21.30 -7.82 -4.01
CA HIS A 47 -22.11 -6.68 -4.42
C HIS A 47 -22.02 -6.43 -5.94
N LEU A 48 -20.82 -6.51 -6.51
CA LEU A 48 -20.57 -6.41 -7.94
C LEU A 48 -21.35 -7.48 -8.72
N ALA A 49 -21.26 -8.74 -8.31
CA ALA A 49 -21.94 -9.86 -8.96
C ALA A 49 -23.47 -9.70 -8.95
N VAL A 50 -24.04 -9.31 -7.80
CA VAL A 50 -25.48 -9.02 -7.67
C VAL A 50 -25.88 -7.88 -8.62
N ARG A 51 -25.08 -6.82 -8.69
CA ARG A 51 -25.39 -5.68 -9.56
C ARG A 51 -25.36 -6.05 -11.04
N ALA A 52 -24.37 -6.84 -11.45
CA ALA A 52 -24.23 -7.34 -12.81
C ALA A 52 -25.42 -8.24 -13.20
N ALA A 53 -25.79 -9.20 -12.33
CA ALA A 53 -26.94 -10.07 -12.55
C ALA A 53 -28.25 -9.28 -12.71
N ASN A 54 -28.49 -8.29 -11.84
CA ASN A 54 -29.70 -7.45 -11.89
C ASN A 54 -29.78 -6.55 -13.13
N THR A 55 -28.66 -6.33 -13.82
CA THR A 55 -28.58 -5.46 -14.99
C THR A 55 -28.36 -6.22 -16.29
N GLY A 56 -28.24 -7.55 -16.22
CA GLY A 56 -27.94 -8.42 -17.36
C GLY A 56 -26.54 -8.20 -17.94
N LEU A 57 -25.62 -7.59 -17.18
CA LEU A 57 -24.24 -7.35 -17.62
C LEU A 57 -23.34 -8.51 -17.20
N GLU A 58 -22.38 -8.84 -18.06
CA GLU A 58 -21.40 -9.90 -17.81
C GLU A 58 -20.16 -9.38 -17.06
N ILE A 59 -19.60 -10.19 -16.18
CA ILE A 59 -18.29 -9.97 -15.55
C ILE A 59 -17.35 -11.09 -15.99
N THR A 60 -16.21 -10.71 -16.54
CA THR A 60 -15.15 -11.62 -16.97
C THR A 60 -13.86 -11.40 -16.17
N SER A 61 -12.86 -12.27 -16.34
CA SER A 61 -11.54 -12.08 -15.72
C SER A 61 -10.80 -10.81 -16.19
N ASP A 62 -11.17 -10.27 -17.35
CA ASP A 62 -10.59 -9.06 -17.91
C ASP A 62 -11.34 -7.79 -17.50
N SER A 63 -12.46 -7.95 -16.79
CA SER A 63 -13.25 -6.83 -16.28
C SER A 63 -12.43 -6.00 -15.29
N PRO A 64 -12.58 -4.66 -15.26
CA PRO A 64 -11.86 -3.83 -14.31
C PRO A 64 -12.18 -4.24 -12.88
N LEU A 65 -11.16 -4.25 -12.01
CA LEU A 65 -11.33 -4.67 -10.62
C LEU A 65 -12.27 -3.75 -9.83
N LEU A 66 -12.23 -2.45 -10.12
CA LEU A 66 -13.07 -1.43 -9.50
C LEU A 66 -13.88 -0.72 -10.57
N VAL A 67 -15.20 -0.79 -10.44
CA VAL A 67 -16.14 -0.31 -11.46
C VAL A 67 -17.21 0.61 -10.89
N ASN A 68 -17.91 1.30 -11.78
CA ASN A 68 -19.10 2.08 -11.44
C ASN A 68 -20.31 1.17 -11.19
N LEU A 69 -20.83 1.17 -9.97
CA LEU A 69 -22.00 0.37 -9.56
C LEU A 69 -23.28 1.20 -9.46
N ASP A 70 -23.13 2.52 -9.36
CA ASP A 70 -24.20 3.44 -8.95
C ASP A 70 -24.87 4.11 -10.16
N ARG A 71 -24.09 4.46 -11.19
CA ARG A 71 -24.57 5.27 -12.34
C ARG A 71 -24.10 4.69 -13.67
N PRO A 72 -24.85 4.85 -14.76
CA PRO A 72 -24.36 4.52 -16.11
C PRO A 72 -23.09 5.32 -16.48
N PRO A 73 -22.18 4.74 -17.29
CA PRO A 73 -22.17 3.34 -17.73
C PRO A 73 -21.80 2.41 -16.55
N LEU A 74 -22.68 1.45 -16.25
CA LEU A 74 -22.47 0.49 -15.18
C LEU A 74 -21.36 -0.48 -15.56
N LEU A 75 -20.64 -0.96 -14.55
CA LEU A 75 -19.47 -1.84 -14.68
C LEU A 75 -18.29 -1.25 -15.46
N ALA A 76 -18.35 0.01 -15.90
CA ALA A 76 -17.21 0.69 -16.49
C ALA A 76 -16.12 0.93 -15.43
N ALA A 77 -14.85 0.87 -15.86
CA ALA A 77 -13.70 1.12 -15.01
C ALA A 77 -13.82 2.45 -14.25
N LEU A 78 -13.59 2.41 -12.94
CA LEU A 78 -13.64 3.61 -12.11
C LEU A 78 -12.61 4.65 -12.60
N LYS A 79 -13.02 5.91 -12.65
CA LYS A 79 -12.16 7.04 -13.05
C LYS A 79 -11.63 7.78 -11.82
N GLU A 80 -10.46 8.41 -11.95
CA GLU A 80 -9.90 9.26 -10.89
C GLU A 80 -10.86 10.37 -10.48
N GLY A 81 -11.54 10.99 -11.46
CA GLY A 81 -12.58 12.00 -11.21
C GLY A 81 -13.68 11.49 -10.27
N THR A 82 -14.12 10.25 -10.42
CA THR A 82 -15.13 9.65 -9.54
C THR A 82 -14.63 9.53 -8.10
N VAL A 83 -13.35 9.19 -7.90
CA VAL A 83 -12.75 9.13 -6.56
C VAL A 83 -12.68 10.54 -5.96
N ARG A 84 -12.26 11.54 -6.74
CA ARG A 84 -12.23 12.95 -6.31
C ARG A 84 -13.62 13.47 -5.95
N ASP A 85 -14.64 13.12 -6.71
CA ASP A 85 -16.03 13.50 -6.45
C ASP A 85 -16.54 12.89 -5.15
N LYS A 86 -16.25 11.60 -4.90
CA LYS A 86 -16.58 10.94 -3.63
C LYS A 86 -15.85 11.62 -2.46
N THR A 87 -14.57 11.97 -2.59
CA THR A 87 -13.85 12.76 -1.57
C THR A 87 -14.46 14.13 -1.35
N ALA A 88 -14.84 14.84 -2.42
CA ALA A 88 -15.50 16.14 -2.31
C ALA A 88 -16.85 16.03 -1.58
N ALA A 89 -17.61 14.97 -1.85
CA ALA A 89 -18.86 14.69 -1.15
C ALA A 89 -18.64 14.40 0.34
N LEU A 90 -17.61 13.62 0.70
CA LEU A 90 -17.24 13.36 2.11
C LEU A 90 -16.83 14.65 2.83
N ARG A 91 -16.02 15.50 2.17
CA ARG A 91 -15.62 16.81 2.72
C ARG A 91 -16.82 17.72 2.98
N LYS A 92 -17.79 17.77 2.06
CA LYS A 92 -19.03 18.54 2.25
C LYS A 92 -19.85 18.06 3.46
N LYS A 93 -19.70 16.78 3.85
CA LYS A 93 -20.32 16.19 5.04
C LYS A 93 -19.49 16.36 6.32
N GLY A 94 -18.38 17.11 6.28
CA GLY A 94 -17.49 17.30 7.44
C GLY A 94 -16.63 16.08 7.77
N ILE A 95 -16.49 15.13 6.84
CA ILE A 95 -15.68 13.93 7.06
C ILE A 95 -14.23 14.21 6.64
N GLY A 96 -13.32 14.12 7.61
CA GLY A 96 -11.88 14.26 7.44
C GLY A 96 -11.37 15.71 7.49
N PRO A 97 -10.04 15.93 7.47
CA PRO A 97 -9.43 17.24 7.63
C PRO A 97 -9.75 18.23 6.49
N ALA A 98 -9.64 19.53 6.73
CA ALA A 98 -9.82 20.51 5.65
C ALA A 98 -8.84 20.25 4.49
N GLY A 99 -9.37 20.20 3.26
CA GLY A 99 -8.57 20.06 2.04
C GLY A 99 -7.97 18.67 1.77
N TRP A 100 -8.31 17.65 2.56
CA TRP A 100 -7.76 16.30 2.36
C TRP A 100 -8.08 15.73 0.96
N THR A 101 -7.15 14.95 0.41
CA THR A 101 -7.31 14.28 -0.89
C THR A 101 -7.08 12.78 -0.76
N PRO A 102 -7.54 11.94 -1.71
CA PRO A 102 -7.26 10.50 -1.68
C PRO A 102 -5.77 10.16 -1.54
N HIS A 103 -4.89 11.03 -2.05
CA HIS A 103 -3.44 10.85 -1.96
C HIS A 103 -2.94 10.84 -0.52
N TRP A 104 -3.65 11.47 0.42
CA TRP A 104 -3.28 11.48 1.84
C TRP A 104 -3.31 10.07 2.44
N PHE A 105 -4.21 9.18 1.98
CA PHE A 105 -4.18 7.78 2.43
C PHE A 105 -2.86 7.09 2.10
N ARG A 106 -2.23 7.43 0.97
CA ARG A 106 -0.91 6.91 0.60
C ARG A 106 0.17 7.40 1.57
N HIS A 107 0.11 8.67 1.98
CA HIS A 107 1.02 9.23 2.97
C HIS A 107 0.82 8.63 4.34
N THR A 108 -0.43 8.59 4.84
CA THR A 108 -0.76 7.97 6.12
C THR A 108 -0.28 6.52 6.18
N HIS A 109 -0.50 5.75 5.10
CA HIS A 109 -0.05 4.37 5.00
C HIS A 109 1.48 4.25 5.06
N ALA A 110 2.20 5.13 4.36
CA ALA A 110 3.67 5.15 4.37
C ALA A 110 4.22 5.48 5.76
N THR A 111 3.73 6.56 6.37
CA THR A 111 4.14 7.01 7.70
C THR A 111 3.87 5.93 8.75
N ALA A 112 2.71 5.30 8.74
CA ALA A 112 2.38 4.21 9.67
C ALA A 112 3.34 3.03 9.57
N LEU A 113 3.71 2.61 8.35
CA LEU A 113 4.68 1.53 8.16
C LEU A 113 6.07 1.90 8.67
N LEU A 114 6.52 3.13 8.40
CA LEU A 114 7.83 3.61 8.85
C LEU A 114 7.90 3.70 10.37
N LEU A 115 6.88 4.27 11.02
CA LEU A 115 6.76 4.33 12.48
C LEU A 115 6.72 2.93 13.11
N ALA A 116 6.16 1.94 12.42
CA ALA A 116 6.19 0.54 12.85
C ALA A 116 7.54 -0.16 12.62
N GLY A 117 8.57 0.55 12.17
CA GLY A 117 9.90 -0.01 11.94
C GLY A 117 10.13 -0.65 10.58
N THR A 118 9.18 -0.52 9.64
CA THR A 118 9.35 -1.10 8.29
C THR A 118 10.48 -0.38 7.54
N PRO A 119 11.46 -1.09 6.97
CA PRO A 119 12.55 -0.45 6.23
C PRO A 119 12.07 0.40 5.05
N GLU A 120 12.74 1.51 4.78
CA GLU A 120 12.35 2.52 3.79
C GLU A 120 12.29 1.94 2.37
N TRP A 121 13.21 1.02 2.05
CA TRP A 121 13.22 0.34 0.75
C TRP A 121 12.01 -0.59 0.57
N VAL A 122 11.50 -1.19 1.66
CA VAL A 122 10.27 -2.02 1.64
C VAL A 122 9.06 -1.13 1.42
N VAL A 123 8.97 0.00 2.16
CA VAL A 123 7.90 1.00 1.98
C VAL A 123 7.94 1.55 0.56
N SER A 124 9.11 1.90 0.04
CA SER A 124 9.32 2.37 -1.34
C SER A 124 8.79 1.37 -2.39
N ARG A 125 9.15 0.09 -2.27
CA ARG A 125 8.66 -0.98 -3.15
C ARG A 125 7.15 -1.15 -3.06
N ARG A 126 6.58 -1.13 -1.85
CA ARG A 126 5.12 -1.23 -1.63
C ARG A 126 4.36 -0.08 -2.31
N LEU A 127 4.88 1.14 -2.18
CA LEU A 127 4.29 2.34 -2.80
C LEU A 127 4.52 2.38 -4.33
N GLY A 128 5.48 1.64 -4.85
CA GLY A 128 5.86 1.67 -6.27
C GLY A 128 6.63 2.93 -6.64
N HIS A 129 7.49 3.43 -5.75
CA HIS A 129 8.44 4.48 -6.12
C HIS A 129 9.52 3.91 -7.04
N ALA A 130 9.91 4.68 -8.06
CA ALA A 130 10.94 4.25 -9.01
C ALA A 130 12.33 4.19 -8.36
N HIS A 131 12.55 5.04 -7.37
CA HIS A 131 13.77 5.15 -6.59
C HIS A 131 13.41 5.27 -5.10
N VAL A 132 14.23 4.66 -4.23
CA VAL A 132 14.05 4.76 -2.77
C VAL A 132 14.24 6.19 -2.25
N GLN A 133 15.04 7.00 -2.96
CA GLN A 133 15.26 8.41 -2.64
C GLN A 133 13.96 9.18 -2.45
N THR A 134 12.95 8.95 -3.30
CA THR A 134 11.63 9.60 -3.14
C THR A 134 10.98 9.30 -1.78
N THR A 135 11.17 8.09 -1.24
CA THR A 135 10.67 7.76 0.11
C THR A 135 11.49 8.45 1.18
N LEU A 136 12.82 8.49 1.04
CA LEU A 136 13.71 9.15 1.99
C LEU A 136 13.46 10.66 2.05
N ASP A 137 13.32 11.31 0.90
CA ASP A 137 13.03 12.75 0.81
C ASP A 137 11.69 13.10 1.47
N LEU A 138 10.68 12.25 1.30
CA LEU A 138 9.32 12.51 1.81
C LEU A 138 9.15 12.17 3.28
N TYR A 139 9.85 11.15 3.79
CA TYR A 139 9.56 10.55 5.08
C TYR A 139 10.78 10.30 5.97
N GLY A 140 12.00 10.63 5.54
CA GLY A 140 13.21 10.42 6.34
C GLY A 140 13.12 11.04 7.74
N TRP A 141 12.44 12.19 7.83
CA TRP A 141 12.17 12.91 9.08
C TRP A 141 11.31 12.12 10.09
N VAL A 142 10.50 11.15 9.64
CA VAL A 142 9.50 10.47 10.50
C VAL A 142 10.14 9.74 11.68
N ARG A 143 11.38 9.25 11.52
CA ARG A 143 12.13 8.53 12.57
C ARG A 143 13.55 9.06 12.77
N GLU A 144 13.87 10.21 12.18
CA GLU A 144 15.22 10.75 12.16
C GLU A 144 15.80 10.89 13.58
N ASP A 145 15.07 11.56 14.46
CA ASP A 145 15.49 11.81 15.84
C ASP A 145 15.64 10.52 16.67
N GLU A 146 14.73 9.54 16.48
CA GLU A 146 14.86 8.21 17.09
C GLU A 146 16.12 7.49 16.59
N ALA A 147 16.36 7.49 15.28
CA ALA A 147 17.50 6.85 14.65
C ALA A 147 18.83 7.48 15.08
N LEU A 148 18.89 8.81 15.17
CA LEU A 148 20.06 9.55 15.64
C LEU A 148 20.36 9.23 17.12
N ARG A 149 19.34 9.16 17.98
CA ARG A 149 19.53 8.74 19.38
C ARG A 149 20.02 7.31 19.49
N ALA A 150 19.46 6.40 18.69
CA ALA A 150 19.91 5.00 18.66
C ALA A 150 21.39 4.90 18.27
N ALA A 151 21.81 5.64 17.24
CA ALA A 151 23.19 5.67 16.73
C ALA A 151 24.23 6.11 17.79
N ALA A 152 23.83 6.93 18.77
CA ALA A 152 24.72 7.34 19.86
C ALA A 152 25.14 6.17 20.78
N ASN A 153 24.38 5.07 20.82
CA ASN A 153 24.64 3.94 21.70
C ASN A 153 25.51 2.86 21.03
N TRP A 154 26.77 3.21 20.72
CA TRP A 154 27.74 2.29 20.08
C TRP A 154 27.88 0.94 20.81
N LYS A 155 27.86 0.95 22.15
CA LYS A 155 28.01 -0.27 22.96
C LYS A 155 26.94 -1.31 22.63
N SER A 156 25.69 -0.89 22.42
CA SER A 156 24.61 -1.81 22.02
C SER A 156 24.85 -2.45 20.67
N TYR A 157 25.41 -1.73 19.70
CA TYR A 157 25.73 -2.29 18.38
C TYR A 157 26.90 -3.26 18.43
N ALA A 158 27.96 -2.91 19.15
CA ALA A 158 29.19 -3.69 19.21
C ALA A 158 29.16 -4.84 20.23
N ALA A 159 28.15 -4.92 21.10
CA ALA A 159 28.04 -5.97 22.13
C ALA A 159 28.07 -7.39 21.54
N ALA A 160 27.45 -7.58 20.38
CA ALA A 160 27.42 -8.88 19.68
C ALA A 160 28.74 -9.23 18.96
N TRP A 161 29.72 -8.30 18.92
CA TRP A 161 31.01 -8.49 18.25
C TRP A 161 32.15 -8.80 19.22
N GLN A 162 31.86 -8.89 20.52
CA GLN A 162 32.87 -9.29 21.50
C GLN A 162 33.21 -10.76 21.32
N VAL A 163 34.38 -11.05 20.75
CA VAL A 163 34.95 -12.39 20.71
C VAL A 163 35.43 -12.73 22.12
N THR A 164 34.81 -13.73 22.75
CA THR A 164 35.31 -14.30 24.00
C THR A 164 36.65 -14.98 23.73
N ASP A 165 37.73 -14.39 24.23
CA ASP A 165 39.06 -15.01 24.16
C ASP A 165 39.11 -16.20 25.13
N ALA A 166 38.95 -17.41 24.59
CA ALA A 166 38.93 -18.67 25.34
C ALA A 166 40.31 -19.09 25.90
N ARG A 167 41.35 -18.22 25.85
CA ARG A 167 42.72 -18.57 26.25
C ARG A 167 43.12 -18.13 27.65
N ARG A 168 42.20 -17.69 28.51
CA ARG A 168 42.53 -17.12 29.83
C ARG A 168 42.20 -17.96 31.06
N THR A 169 41.77 -19.22 30.90
CA THR A 169 41.50 -20.11 32.04
C THR A 169 42.26 -21.42 31.92
N ALA A 170 43.55 -21.40 32.23
CA ALA A 170 44.27 -22.56 32.72
C ALA A 170 45.08 -22.12 33.95
N PRO A 171 44.71 -22.53 35.18
CA PRO A 171 45.56 -22.33 36.35
C PRO A 171 46.77 -23.28 36.27
N LEU A 172 47.93 -22.77 36.66
CA LEU A 172 49.17 -23.52 36.89
C LEU A 172 49.04 -24.48 38.08
#